data_AF-A0A7V9HQD6-F1
#
_entry.id   AF-A0A7V9HQD6-F1
#
_cell.length_a   1.000
_cell.length_b   1.000
_cell.length_c   1.000
_cell.angle_alpha   90.00
_cell.angle_beta   90.00
_cell.angle_gamma   90.00
#
_symmetry.space_group_name_H-M   'P 1'
#
loop_
_entity.id
_entity.type
_entity.pdbx_description
1 polymer ?
#
loop_
_entity_poly.entity_id
_entity_poly.type
_entity_poly.pdbx_seq_one_letter_code
_entity_poly.pdbx_strand_id
1 'polypeptide(L)'
;MKMTSEQIDRERRTGRVAGILGLIGVALFILSGFVGGSDYTGADGLAEQMDAFADEKGAVLAQLLVQAIGLALFAAPLMALFGAARDRSDAVRPGLIGVTIAGPLFFAGSLIALYLALDAAIDPFQSAGGLGQLSDDDARDILHDQSAFSVYGGLDFAGRLGLIFAMIYTSMHAMRTGLMSRFWGTLGMALGAALLFIGPSALLVFAFAASLLVANLWPGGRPPAWGEGKAMPWPKPGEALAGKGGPVADPEEPARPEDFEGSATEVTPETAEPSETRQKRKKRR
;
A
#
# COMPACT_ATOMS: atom_id res chain seq x y z
N MET A 1 -26.73 -8.02 -0.28
CA MET A 1 -27.30 -8.64 -1.49
C MET A 1 -26.43 -9.84 -1.88
N LYS A 2 -26.99 -10.97 -2.33
CA LYS A 2 -26.21 -12.13 -2.78
C LYS A 2 -26.07 -12.08 -4.31
N MET A 3 -24.84 -12.16 -4.82
CA MET A 3 -24.59 -12.20 -6.25
C MET A 3 -25.03 -13.54 -6.86
N THR A 4 -25.43 -13.51 -8.13
CA THR A 4 -25.66 -14.71 -8.94
C THR A 4 -24.35 -15.40 -9.29
N SER A 5 -24.40 -16.70 -9.62
CA SER A 5 -23.21 -17.45 -10.06
C SER A 5 -22.55 -16.83 -11.30
N GLU A 6 -23.35 -16.36 -12.25
CA GLU A 6 -22.87 -15.70 -13.46
C GLU A 6 -22.10 -14.41 -13.16
N GLN A 7 -22.56 -13.63 -12.18
CA GLN A 7 -21.85 -12.42 -11.73
C GLN A 7 -20.52 -12.75 -11.06
N ILE A 8 -20.47 -13.81 -10.25
CA ILE A 8 -19.23 -14.27 -9.59
C ILE A 8 -18.21 -14.74 -10.62
N ASP A 9 -18.63 -15.51 -11.63
CA ASP A 9 -17.73 -15.97 -12.69
C ASP A 9 -17.17 -14.82 -13.51
N ARG A 10 -18.00 -13.80 -13.79
CA ARG A 10 -17.58 -12.59 -14.47
C ARG A 10 -16.56 -11.82 -13.64
N GLU A 11 -16.83 -11.60 -12.36
CA GLU A 11 -15.90 -10.98 -11.41
C GLU A 11 -14.58 -11.74 -11.34
N ARG A 12 -14.62 -13.07 -11.37
CA ARG A 12 -13.41 -13.90 -11.35
C ARG A 12 -12.54 -13.68 -12.58
N ARG A 13 -13.15 -13.63 -13.77
CA ARG A 13 -12.43 -13.40 -15.05
C ARG A 13 -11.86 -12.00 -15.11
N THR A 14 -12.66 -10.97 -14.85
CA THR A 14 -12.21 -9.57 -14.89
C THR A 14 -11.19 -9.29 -13.79
N GLY A 15 -11.40 -9.81 -12.60
CA GLY A 15 -10.44 -9.74 -11.49
C GLY A 15 -9.11 -10.39 -11.87
N ARG A 16 -9.11 -11.57 -12.50
CA ARG A 16 -7.84 -12.20 -12.91
C ARG A 16 -7.06 -11.33 -13.90
N VAL A 17 -7.72 -10.76 -14.91
CA VAL A 17 -7.09 -9.85 -15.87
C VAL A 17 -6.55 -8.62 -15.16
N ALA A 18 -7.35 -7.99 -14.30
CA ALA A 18 -6.95 -6.80 -13.55
C ALA A 18 -5.75 -7.06 -12.63
N GLY A 19 -5.71 -8.21 -11.96
CA GLY A 19 -4.59 -8.61 -11.12
C GLY A 19 -3.32 -8.88 -11.92
N ILE A 20 -3.41 -9.51 -13.09
CA ILE A 20 -2.26 -9.71 -13.99
C ILE A 20 -1.73 -8.37 -14.50
N LEU A 21 -2.61 -7.45 -14.92
CA LEU A 21 -2.21 -6.10 -15.32
C LEU A 21 -1.50 -5.37 -14.18
N GLY A 22 -1.99 -5.49 -12.95
CA GLY A 22 -1.33 -4.93 -11.78
C GLY A 22 0.06 -5.52 -11.51
N LEU A 23 0.25 -6.83 -11.69
CA LEU A 23 1.56 -7.47 -11.56
C LEU A 23 2.54 -7.01 -12.65
N ILE A 24 2.06 -6.90 -13.90
CA ILE A 24 2.85 -6.31 -14.99
C ILE A 24 3.22 -4.87 -14.64
N GLY A 25 2.29 -4.09 -14.09
CA GLY A 25 2.54 -2.72 -13.66
C GLY A 25 3.65 -2.62 -12.61
N VAL A 26 3.61 -3.47 -11.58
CA VAL A 26 4.68 -3.56 -10.56
C VAL A 26 6.01 -3.95 -11.19
N ALA A 27 6.03 -4.95 -12.08
CA ALA A 27 7.25 -5.39 -12.74
C ALA A 27 7.85 -4.27 -13.61
N LEU A 28 7.04 -3.57 -14.40
CA LEU A 28 7.48 -2.43 -15.22
C LEU A 28 8.04 -1.31 -14.34
N PHE A 29 7.39 -0.97 -13.23
CA PHE A 29 7.90 0.06 -12.31
C PHE A 29 9.25 -0.32 -11.68
N ILE A 30 9.44 -1.59 -11.32
CA ILE A 30 10.74 -2.06 -10.81
C ILE A 30 11.80 -2.02 -11.92
N LEU A 31 11.45 -2.53 -13.10
CA LEU A 31 12.36 -2.59 -14.25
C LEU A 31 12.75 -1.21 -14.76
N SER A 32 11.88 -0.19 -14.65
CA SER A 32 12.24 1.18 -15.06
C SER A 32 13.45 1.73 -14.31
N GLY A 33 13.68 1.30 -13.06
CA GLY A 33 14.87 1.69 -12.30
C GLY A 33 16.19 1.20 -12.89
N PHE A 34 16.16 0.22 -13.80
CA PHE A 34 17.34 -0.31 -14.50
C PHE A 34 17.45 0.17 -15.96
N VAL A 35 16.43 0.89 -16.47
CA VAL A 35 16.42 1.42 -17.84
C VAL A 35 17.02 2.83 -17.90
N GLY A 36 17.09 3.51 -16.75
CA GLY A 36 17.69 4.83 -16.61
C GLY A 36 19.18 4.86 -16.95
N GLY A 37 19.64 6.02 -17.39
CA GLY A 37 21.06 6.29 -17.47
C GLY A 37 21.67 6.33 -16.06
N SER A 38 22.81 5.68 -15.90
CA SER A 38 23.46 5.51 -14.59
C SER A 38 23.82 6.84 -13.98
N ASP A 39 24.16 7.81 -14.83
CA ASP A 39 24.70 9.09 -14.41
C ASP A 39 23.56 9.99 -13.94
N TYR A 40 22.41 10.00 -14.65
CA TYR A 40 21.21 10.70 -14.18
C TYR A 40 20.69 10.21 -12.82
N THR A 41 20.68 8.89 -12.62
CA THR A 41 20.20 8.28 -11.36
C THR A 41 21.22 8.30 -10.23
N GLY A 42 22.51 8.43 -10.57
CA GLY A 42 23.64 8.44 -9.65
C GLY A 42 24.15 9.83 -9.28
N ALA A 43 23.66 10.89 -9.92
CA ALA A 43 24.06 12.27 -9.64
C ALA A 43 23.88 12.66 -8.16
N ASP A 44 24.88 13.32 -7.59
CA ASP A 44 24.90 13.74 -6.19
C ASP A 44 24.08 15.03 -5.95
N GLY A 45 23.86 15.82 -7.00
CA GLY A 45 23.16 17.11 -6.97
C GLY A 45 22.25 17.35 -8.17
N LEU A 46 21.43 18.40 -8.10
CA LEU A 46 20.51 18.75 -9.18
C LEU A 46 21.25 19.31 -10.40
N ALA A 47 22.32 20.09 -10.20
CA ALA A 47 23.12 20.61 -11.31
C ALA A 47 23.77 19.47 -12.11
N GLU A 48 24.32 18.48 -11.40
CA GLU A 48 24.88 17.26 -12.00
C GLU A 48 23.79 16.42 -12.68
N GLN A 49 22.61 16.30 -12.05
CA GLN A 49 21.47 15.59 -12.65
C GLN A 49 20.98 16.25 -13.95
N MET A 50 20.95 17.58 -14.02
CA MET A 50 20.56 18.31 -15.24
C MET A 50 21.60 18.15 -16.36
N ASP A 51 22.88 18.13 -16.00
CA ASP A 51 23.97 17.87 -16.95
C ASP A 51 23.87 16.45 -17.52
N ALA A 52 23.77 15.44 -16.65
CA ALA A 52 23.58 14.04 -17.05
C ALA A 52 22.28 13.83 -17.86
N PHE A 53 21.20 14.52 -17.49
CA PHE A 53 19.95 14.48 -18.26
C PHE A 53 20.16 14.96 -19.69
N ALA A 54 20.97 16.00 -19.93
CA ALA A 54 21.20 16.54 -21.27
C ALA A 54 21.82 15.49 -22.21
N ASP A 55 22.70 14.64 -21.68
CA ASP A 55 23.34 13.54 -22.41
C ASP A 55 22.44 12.30 -22.52
N GLU A 56 21.58 12.05 -21.53
CA GLU A 56 20.80 10.82 -21.39
C GLU A 56 19.28 10.99 -21.66
N LYS A 57 18.85 12.08 -22.30
CA LYS A 57 17.42 12.42 -22.52
C LYS A 57 16.55 11.24 -22.98
N GLY A 58 17.05 10.45 -23.92
CA GLY A 58 16.33 9.30 -24.48
C GLY A 58 16.15 8.15 -23.47
N ALA A 59 17.17 7.87 -22.67
CA ALA A 59 17.13 6.85 -21.62
C ALA A 59 16.19 7.29 -20.48
N VAL A 60 16.28 8.56 -20.06
CA VAL A 60 15.38 9.12 -19.04
C VAL A 60 13.93 9.11 -19.51
N LEU A 61 13.65 9.49 -20.77
CA LEU A 61 12.30 9.39 -21.33
C LEU A 61 11.77 7.96 -21.30
N ALA A 62 12.57 6.99 -21.73
CA ALA A 62 12.19 5.58 -21.74
C ALA A 62 11.90 5.07 -20.31
N GLN A 63 12.75 5.40 -19.34
CA GLN A 63 12.53 5.09 -17.93
C GLN A 63 11.20 5.67 -17.44
N LEU A 64 10.96 6.97 -17.64
CA LEU A 64 9.76 7.64 -17.14
C LEU A 64 8.48 7.12 -17.82
N LEU A 65 8.53 6.77 -19.12
CA LEU A 65 7.41 6.14 -19.82
C LEU A 65 7.08 4.76 -19.25
N VAL A 66 8.10 3.91 -19.05
CA VAL A 66 7.91 2.57 -18.48
C VAL A 66 7.34 2.68 -17.06
N GLN A 67 7.86 3.62 -16.26
CA GLN A 67 7.39 3.89 -14.91
C GLN A 67 5.94 4.41 -14.88
N ALA A 68 5.59 5.33 -15.78
CA ALA A 68 4.25 5.88 -15.92
C ALA A 68 3.23 4.81 -16.33
N ILE A 69 3.58 3.92 -17.26
CA ILE A 69 2.75 2.77 -17.63
C ILE A 69 2.57 1.84 -16.42
N GLY A 70 3.65 1.58 -15.68
CA GLY A 70 3.62 0.79 -14.45
C GLY A 70 2.62 1.33 -13.42
N LEU A 71 2.66 2.63 -13.16
CA LEU A 71 1.72 3.34 -12.28
C LEU A 71 0.29 3.30 -12.81
N ALA A 72 0.06 3.57 -14.10
CA ALA A 72 -1.26 3.59 -14.69
C ALA A 72 -1.95 2.21 -14.61
N LEU A 73 -1.20 1.13 -14.83
CA LEU A 73 -1.72 -0.24 -14.74
C LEU A 73 -2.20 -0.60 -13.33
N PHE A 74 -1.71 0.08 -12.29
CA PHE A 74 -2.18 -0.12 -10.93
C PHE A 74 -3.65 0.31 -10.71
N ALA A 75 -4.22 1.13 -11.59
CA ALA A 75 -5.66 1.42 -11.57
C ALA A 75 -6.51 0.15 -11.70
N ALA A 76 -6.06 -0.85 -12.48
CA ALA A 76 -6.82 -2.07 -12.74
C ALA A 76 -7.13 -2.89 -11.48
N PRO A 77 -6.16 -3.32 -10.66
CA PRO A 77 -6.45 -4.08 -9.44
C PRO A 77 -7.25 -3.25 -8.41
N LEU A 78 -7.02 -1.93 -8.31
CA LEU A 78 -7.83 -1.05 -7.45
C LEU A 78 -9.29 -1.01 -7.89
N MET A 79 -9.56 -0.83 -9.20
CA MET A 79 -10.91 -0.85 -9.74
C MET A 79 -11.61 -2.18 -9.49
N ALA A 80 -10.91 -3.30 -9.70
CA ALA A 80 -11.47 -4.63 -9.47
C ALA A 80 -11.84 -4.85 -8.00
N LEU A 81 -10.95 -4.45 -7.09
CA LEU A 81 -11.18 -4.57 -5.65
C LEU A 81 -12.31 -3.64 -5.18
N PHE A 82 -12.36 -2.41 -5.68
CA PHE A 82 -13.42 -1.45 -5.42
C PHE A 82 -14.77 -1.94 -5.92
N GLY A 83 -14.83 -2.43 -7.16
CA GLY A 83 -16.03 -2.97 -7.77
C GLY A 83 -16.57 -4.17 -6.97
N ALA A 84 -15.69 -5.11 -6.63
CA ALA A 84 -16.05 -6.24 -5.80
C ALA A 84 -16.58 -5.82 -4.41
N ALA A 85 -15.99 -4.79 -3.79
CA ALA A 85 -16.47 -4.27 -2.51
C ALA A 85 -17.84 -3.61 -2.65
N ARG A 86 -18.05 -2.84 -3.72
CA ARG A 86 -19.32 -2.17 -4.03
C ARG A 86 -20.45 -3.15 -4.24
N ASP A 87 -20.22 -4.19 -5.03
CA ASP A 87 -21.25 -5.18 -5.35
C ASP A 87 -21.70 -5.99 -4.10
N ARG A 88 -20.93 -5.93 -3.00
CA ARG A 88 -21.21 -6.59 -1.73
C ARG A 88 -21.74 -5.65 -0.63
N SER A 89 -21.67 -4.33 -0.80
CA SER A 89 -22.04 -3.37 0.25
C SER A 89 -22.56 -2.04 -0.30
N ASP A 90 -23.78 -1.69 0.12
CA ASP A 90 -24.43 -0.41 -0.21
C ASP A 90 -23.73 0.81 0.44
N ALA A 91 -22.82 0.58 1.38
CA ALA A 91 -22.02 1.64 2.00
C ALA A 91 -20.94 2.19 1.05
N VAL A 92 -20.61 1.48 -0.03
CA VAL A 92 -19.62 1.91 -1.01
C VAL A 92 -20.28 2.87 -2.00
N ARG A 93 -19.74 4.08 -2.11
CA ARG A 93 -20.30 5.11 -3.00
C ARG A 93 -19.83 4.87 -4.45
N PRO A 94 -20.72 4.59 -5.42
CA PRO A 94 -20.31 4.26 -6.79
C PRO A 94 -19.53 5.37 -7.48
N GLY A 95 -19.82 6.64 -7.17
CA GLY A 95 -19.13 7.79 -7.77
C GLY A 95 -17.64 7.87 -7.44
N LEU A 96 -17.17 7.19 -6.39
CA LEU A 96 -15.75 7.19 -6.01
C LEU A 96 -14.87 6.29 -6.89
N ILE A 97 -15.46 5.52 -7.81
CA ILE A 97 -14.69 4.75 -8.79
C ILE A 97 -13.83 5.65 -9.69
N GLY A 98 -14.26 6.90 -9.94
CA GLY A 98 -13.45 7.84 -10.70
C GLY A 98 -12.11 8.13 -10.04
N VAL A 99 -12.05 8.13 -8.70
CA VAL A 99 -10.82 8.43 -7.95
C VAL A 99 -9.80 7.28 -8.06
N THR A 100 -10.27 6.02 -8.13
CA THR A 100 -9.38 4.86 -8.29
C THR A 100 -8.71 4.81 -9.67
N ILE A 101 -9.23 5.56 -10.64
CA ILE A 101 -8.67 5.72 -11.98
C ILE A 101 -7.84 7.00 -12.07
N ALA A 102 -8.42 8.13 -11.66
CA ALA A 102 -7.81 9.44 -11.78
C ALA A 102 -6.50 9.56 -10.97
N GLY A 103 -6.44 8.99 -9.76
CA GLY A 103 -5.23 9.03 -8.92
C GLY A 103 -4.00 8.44 -9.62
N PRO A 104 -4.01 7.14 -9.99
CA PRO A 104 -2.91 6.53 -10.73
C PRO A 104 -2.57 7.24 -12.05
N LEU A 105 -3.58 7.68 -12.81
CA LEU A 105 -3.35 8.32 -14.11
C LEU A 105 -2.73 9.72 -13.99
N PHE A 106 -3.16 10.53 -13.03
CA PHE A 106 -2.55 11.84 -12.79
C PHE A 106 -1.12 11.68 -12.26
N PHE A 107 -0.87 10.68 -11.41
CA PHE A 107 0.47 10.40 -10.94
C PHE A 107 1.39 9.87 -12.07
N ALA A 108 0.87 9.02 -12.96
CA ALA A 108 1.59 8.62 -14.16
C ALA A 108 1.86 9.81 -15.10
N GLY A 109 0.88 10.69 -15.29
CA GLY A 109 0.99 11.89 -16.12
C GLY A 109 1.99 12.91 -15.55
N SER A 110 2.16 12.98 -14.23
CA SER A 110 3.14 13.87 -13.62
C SER A 110 4.57 13.51 -14.04
N LEU A 111 4.90 12.22 -14.22
CA LEU A 111 6.22 11.80 -14.70
C LEU A 111 6.53 12.34 -16.10
N ILE A 112 5.52 12.43 -16.98
CA ILE A 112 5.68 13.03 -18.30
C ILE A 112 5.86 14.54 -18.20
N ALA A 113 5.12 15.21 -17.32
CA ALA A 113 5.30 16.63 -17.06
C ALA A 113 6.69 16.94 -16.46
N LEU A 114 7.22 16.07 -15.61
CA LEU A 114 8.57 16.18 -15.06
C LEU A 114 9.62 16.11 -16.17
N TYR A 115 9.50 15.16 -17.10
CA TYR A 115 10.39 15.06 -18.24
C TYR A 115 10.41 16.36 -19.06
N LEU A 116 9.22 16.90 -19.37
CA LEU A 116 9.10 18.15 -20.13
C LEU A 116 9.66 19.35 -19.37
N ALA A 117 9.53 19.37 -18.05
CA ALA A 117 10.14 20.41 -17.21
C ALA A 117 11.67 20.34 -17.25
N LEU A 118 12.25 19.14 -17.13
CA LEU A 118 13.69 18.94 -17.25
C LEU A 118 14.19 19.35 -18.65
N ASP A 119 13.52 18.88 -19.70
CA ASP A 119 13.90 19.18 -21.09
C ASP A 119 13.87 20.69 -21.39
N ALA A 120 12.84 21.40 -20.93
CA ALA A 120 12.74 22.85 -21.07
C ALA A 120 13.80 23.61 -20.26
N ALA A 121 14.29 23.03 -19.17
CA ALA A 121 15.28 23.65 -18.30
C ALA A 121 16.73 23.50 -18.81
N ILE A 122 17.00 22.58 -19.75
CA ILE A 122 18.37 22.30 -20.22
C ILE A 122 19.01 23.48 -20.95
N ASP A 123 18.32 24.07 -21.94
CA ASP A 123 18.92 25.17 -22.71
C ASP A 123 19.22 26.39 -21.81
N PRO A 124 18.30 26.84 -20.93
CA PRO A 124 18.60 27.87 -19.95
C PRO A 124 19.78 27.51 -19.04
N PHE A 125 19.83 26.29 -18.51
CA PHE A 125 20.90 25.83 -17.64
C PHE A 125 22.28 25.86 -18.32
N GLN A 126 22.38 25.33 -19.53
CA GLN A 126 23.61 25.37 -20.32
C GLN A 126 24.01 26.81 -20.68
N SER A 127 23.04 27.66 -21.03
CA SER A 127 23.31 29.07 -21.37
C SER A 127 23.80 29.90 -20.18
N ALA A 128 23.40 29.53 -18.96
CA ALA A 128 23.79 30.20 -17.72
C ALA A 128 25.15 29.72 -17.17
N GLY A 129 25.79 28.74 -17.81
CA GLY A 129 27.13 28.27 -17.48
C GLY A 129 27.24 26.75 -17.27
N GLY A 130 26.12 26.06 -17.04
CA GLY A 130 26.06 24.62 -16.84
C GLY A 130 26.80 24.12 -15.59
N LEU A 131 27.14 22.83 -15.60
CA LEU A 131 27.83 22.17 -14.50
C LEU A 131 29.23 22.77 -14.26
N GLY A 132 29.56 23.00 -12.99
CA GLY A 132 30.84 23.59 -12.57
C GLY A 132 30.83 25.11 -12.44
N GLN A 133 29.83 25.80 -12.99
CA GLN A 133 29.60 27.23 -12.75
C GLN A 133 28.35 27.50 -11.91
N LEU A 134 27.30 26.70 -12.11
CA LEU A 134 26.04 26.83 -11.38
C LEU A 134 26.03 25.92 -10.15
N SER A 135 25.42 26.42 -9.07
CA SER A 135 25.12 25.61 -7.88
C SER A 135 23.82 24.82 -8.06
N ASP A 136 23.57 23.86 -7.15
CA ASP A 136 22.30 23.12 -7.12
C ASP A 136 21.08 24.02 -6.87
N ASP A 137 21.28 25.15 -6.16
CA ASP A 137 20.21 26.12 -5.91
C ASP A 137 19.88 26.90 -7.19
N ASP A 138 20.89 27.30 -7.97
CA ASP A 138 20.68 27.95 -9.27
C ASP A 138 19.98 27.01 -10.26
N ALA A 139 20.41 25.74 -10.31
CA ALA A 139 19.77 24.71 -11.13
C ALA A 139 18.30 24.50 -10.74
N ARG A 140 18.00 24.53 -9.43
CA ARG A 140 16.63 24.41 -8.91
C ARG A 140 15.76 25.59 -9.32
N ASP A 141 16.28 26.80 -9.22
CA ASP A 141 15.56 28.02 -9.62
C ASP A 141 15.25 27.99 -11.12
N ILE A 142 16.22 27.62 -11.96
CA ILE A 142 16.01 27.45 -13.40
C ILE A 142 14.93 26.42 -13.72
N LEU A 143 14.92 25.28 -13.02
CA LEU A 143 13.90 24.25 -13.19
C LEU A 143 12.52 24.72 -12.70
N HIS A 144 12.46 25.41 -11.56
CA HIS A 144 11.21 25.91 -10.98
C HIS A 144 10.57 27.04 -11.81
N ASP A 145 11.38 27.82 -12.52
CA ASP A 145 10.91 28.85 -13.45
C ASP A 145 10.20 28.27 -14.69
N GLN A 146 10.34 26.96 -14.95
CA GLN A 146 9.65 26.32 -16.07
C GLN A 146 8.16 26.14 -15.78
N SER A 147 7.30 26.58 -16.71
CA SER A 147 5.84 26.39 -16.57
C SER A 147 5.44 24.91 -16.48
N ALA A 148 6.21 24.03 -17.14
CA ALA A 148 6.01 22.58 -17.07
C ALA A 148 6.25 22.03 -15.65
N PHE A 149 7.14 22.65 -14.85
CA PHE A 149 7.37 22.25 -13.47
C PHE A 149 6.14 22.51 -12.58
N SER A 150 5.45 23.61 -12.80
CA SER A 150 4.18 23.90 -12.12
C SER A 150 3.08 22.87 -12.48
N VAL A 151 3.01 22.46 -13.75
CA VAL A 151 2.09 21.41 -14.20
C VAL A 151 2.44 20.07 -13.57
N TYR A 152 3.73 19.71 -13.52
CA TYR A 152 4.23 18.53 -12.81
C TYR A 152 3.79 18.54 -11.34
N GLY A 153 4.08 19.62 -10.60
CA GLY A 153 3.73 19.73 -9.18
C GLY A 153 2.23 19.57 -8.93
N GLY A 154 1.39 20.19 -9.78
CA GLY A 154 -0.06 20.07 -9.70
C GLY A 154 -0.57 18.64 -9.96
N LEU A 155 -0.09 18.00 -11.03
CA LEU A 155 -0.46 16.62 -11.37
C LEU A 155 0.04 15.61 -10.33
N ASP A 156 1.28 15.78 -9.88
CA ASP A 156 1.90 14.92 -8.88
C ASP A 156 1.12 14.98 -7.56
N PHE A 157 0.84 16.18 -7.07
CA PHE A 157 0.08 16.37 -5.84
C PHE A 157 -1.35 15.81 -5.96
N ALA A 158 -2.07 16.12 -7.04
CA ALA A 158 -3.43 15.63 -7.26
C ALA A 158 -3.47 14.11 -7.43
N GLY A 159 -2.52 13.55 -8.19
CA GLY A 159 -2.39 12.12 -8.42
C GLY A 159 -2.08 11.36 -7.14
N ARG A 160 -1.09 11.81 -6.36
CA ARG A 160 -0.76 11.23 -5.06
C ARG A 160 -1.94 11.28 -4.10
N LEU A 161 -2.59 12.43 -3.90
CA LEU A 161 -3.75 12.52 -3.00
C LEU A 161 -4.91 11.63 -3.44
N GLY A 162 -5.22 11.60 -4.74
CA GLY A 162 -6.24 10.72 -5.30
C GLY A 162 -5.91 9.25 -5.06
N LEU A 163 -4.66 8.86 -5.24
CA LEU A 163 -4.19 7.49 -5.02
C LEU A 163 -4.25 7.09 -3.54
N ILE A 164 -3.83 7.97 -2.62
CA ILE A 164 -3.92 7.77 -1.17
C ILE A 164 -5.37 7.52 -0.77
N PHE A 165 -6.28 8.40 -1.21
CA PHE A 165 -7.70 8.27 -0.93
C PHE A 165 -8.25 6.96 -1.50
N ALA A 166 -7.94 6.63 -2.75
CA ALA A 166 -8.36 5.40 -3.42
C ALA A 166 -7.89 4.16 -2.65
N MET A 167 -6.63 4.12 -2.23
CA MET A 167 -6.05 3.02 -1.46
C MET A 167 -6.75 2.87 -0.10
N ILE A 168 -6.82 3.95 0.69
CA ILE A 168 -7.42 3.90 2.03
C ILE A 168 -8.89 3.49 1.95
N TYR A 169 -9.66 4.14 1.08
CA TYR A 169 -11.08 3.88 0.92
C TYR A 169 -11.35 2.44 0.46
N THR A 170 -10.64 2.00 -0.57
CA THR A 170 -10.81 0.64 -1.12
C THR A 170 -10.39 -0.42 -0.11
N SER A 171 -9.24 -0.27 0.58
CA SER A 171 -8.78 -1.21 1.59
C SER A 171 -9.73 -1.31 2.78
N MET A 172 -10.25 -0.17 3.26
CA MET A 172 -11.24 -0.14 4.34
C MET A 172 -12.50 -0.92 3.96
N HIS A 173 -13.06 -0.68 2.78
CA HIS A 173 -14.29 -1.35 2.34
C HIS A 173 -14.07 -2.81 1.96
N ALA A 174 -12.95 -3.14 1.31
CA ALA A 174 -12.59 -4.53 1.00
C ALA A 174 -12.39 -5.37 2.27
N MET A 175 -11.82 -4.78 3.32
CA MET A 175 -11.72 -5.42 4.64
C MET A 175 -13.11 -5.65 5.25
N ARG A 176 -13.99 -4.65 5.20
CA ARG A 176 -15.36 -4.74 5.75
C ARG A 176 -16.21 -5.79 5.05
N THR A 177 -16.02 -6.00 3.75
CA THR A 177 -16.74 -7.03 2.99
C THR A 177 -16.07 -8.41 3.02
N GLY A 178 -14.89 -8.53 3.64
CA GLY A 178 -14.15 -9.79 3.74
C GLY A 178 -13.32 -10.15 2.51
N LEU A 179 -13.21 -9.25 1.53
CA LEU A 179 -12.40 -9.44 0.32
C LEU A 179 -10.90 -9.41 0.61
N MET A 180 -10.49 -8.64 1.63
CA MET A 180 -9.13 -8.61 2.18
C MET A 180 -9.16 -9.02 3.66
N SER A 181 -8.09 -9.67 4.12
CA SER A 181 -7.89 -9.89 5.57
C SER A 181 -7.71 -8.56 6.31
N ARG A 182 -7.96 -8.56 7.62
CA ARG A 182 -7.77 -7.35 8.44
C ARG A 182 -6.35 -6.80 8.34
N PHE A 183 -5.35 -7.66 8.41
CA PHE A 183 -3.94 -7.28 8.29
C PHE A 183 -3.67 -6.50 7.00
N TRP A 184 -4.09 -7.05 5.85
CA TRP A 184 -3.89 -6.40 4.56
C TRP A 184 -4.73 -5.13 4.41
N GLY A 185 -5.94 -5.10 4.97
CA GLY A 185 -6.78 -3.91 4.97
C GLY A 185 -6.14 -2.76 5.74
N THR A 186 -5.63 -3.01 6.95
CA THR A 186 -4.92 -2.01 7.76
C THR A 186 -3.59 -1.62 7.14
N LEU A 187 -2.85 -2.58 6.60
CA LEU A 187 -1.59 -2.31 5.91
C LEU A 187 -1.80 -1.45 4.66
N GLY A 188 -2.85 -1.69 3.88
CA GLY A 188 -3.18 -0.86 2.71
C GLY A 188 -3.53 0.58 3.08
N MET A 189 -4.24 0.78 4.19
CA MET A 189 -4.51 2.13 4.71
C MET A 189 -3.21 2.82 5.19
N ALA A 190 -2.35 2.09 5.91
CA ALA A 190 -1.08 2.62 6.40
C ALA A 190 -0.11 2.95 5.27
N LEU A 191 0.04 2.07 4.28
CA LEU A 191 0.86 2.28 3.08
C LEU A 191 0.30 3.41 2.21
N GLY A 192 -1.02 3.55 2.14
CA GLY A 192 -1.67 4.70 1.52
C GLY A 192 -1.22 6.00 2.18
N ALA A 193 -1.36 6.13 3.51
CA ALA A 193 -0.88 7.33 4.20
C ALA A 193 0.64 7.53 4.10
N ALA A 194 1.41 6.45 4.13
CA ALA A 194 2.87 6.46 4.05
C ALA A 194 3.41 6.88 2.67
N LEU A 195 2.57 6.87 1.62
CA LEU A 195 2.94 7.32 0.27
C LEU A 195 3.50 8.76 0.26
N LEU A 196 3.09 9.61 1.22
CA LEU A 196 3.62 10.97 1.36
C LEU A 196 5.06 11.03 1.88
N PHE A 197 5.49 10.02 2.64
CA PHE A 197 6.79 10.03 3.32
C PHE A 197 7.80 9.09 2.67
N ILE A 198 7.35 7.89 2.30
CA ILE A 198 8.19 6.82 1.75
C ILE A 198 8.14 6.83 0.20
N GLY A 199 7.26 7.64 -0.38
CA GLY A 199 7.10 7.71 -1.83
C GLY A 199 6.56 6.41 -2.44
N PRO A 200 6.79 6.19 -3.74
CA PRO A 200 6.23 5.07 -4.50
C PRO A 200 6.57 3.67 -3.95
N SER A 201 7.60 3.53 -3.11
CA SER A 201 7.94 2.24 -2.50
C SER A 201 6.80 1.67 -1.64
N ALA A 202 6.04 2.52 -0.94
CA ALA A 202 4.86 2.09 -0.19
C ALA A 202 3.75 1.56 -1.13
N LEU A 203 3.61 2.18 -2.30
CA LEU A 203 2.67 1.76 -3.34
C LEU A 203 3.04 0.36 -3.86
N LEU A 204 4.32 0.08 -4.13
CA LEU A 204 4.75 -1.20 -4.71
C LEU A 204 4.40 -2.40 -3.86
N VAL A 205 4.63 -2.32 -2.55
CA VAL A 205 4.31 -3.41 -1.61
C VAL A 205 2.81 -3.72 -1.63
N PHE A 206 1.99 -2.68 -1.53
CA PHE A 206 0.54 -2.84 -1.59
C PHE A 206 0.07 -3.31 -2.96
N ALA A 207 0.61 -2.73 -4.03
CA ALA A 207 0.23 -3.03 -5.40
C ALA A 207 0.51 -4.48 -5.75
N PHE A 208 1.67 -4.99 -5.38
CA PHE A 208 2.04 -6.38 -5.55
C PHE A 208 1.03 -7.30 -4.83
N ALA A 209 0.76 -7.02 -3.55
CA ALA A 209 -0.13 -7.86 -2.76
C ALA A 209 -1.59 -7.82 -3.25
N ALA A 210 -2.13 -6.63 -3.51
CA ALA A 210 -3.47 -6.46 -4.04
C ALA A 210 -3.62 -7.14 -5.41
N SER A 211 -2.59 -7.04 -6.26
CA SER A 211 -2.58 -7.68 -7.58
C SER A 211 -2.55 -9.21 -7.49
N LEU A 212 -1.74 -9.80 -6.59
CA LEU A 212 -1.75 -11.25 -6.34
C LEU A 212 -3.12 -11.74 -5.86
N LEU A 213 -3.74 -11.00 -4.94
CA LEU A 213 -5.06 -11.32 -4.39
C LEU A 213 -6.13 -11.30 -5.49
N VAL A 214 -6.19 -10.19 -6.22
CA VAL A 214 -7.11 -9.96 -7.32
C VAL A 214 -6.83 -10.92 -8.48
N ALA A 215 -5.60 -11.38 -8.69
CA ALA A 215 -5.25 -12.38 -9.70
C ALA A 215 -5.62 -13.84 -9.33
N ASN A 216 -6.07 -14.10 -8.08
CA ASN A 216 -6.22 -15.45 -7.52
C ASN A 216 -4.88 -16.21 -7.43
N LEU A 217 -3.78 -15.49 -7.21
CA LEU A 217 -2.43 -16.01 -7.02
C LEU A 217 -1.96 -15.91 -5.56
N TRP A 218 -2.87 -15.53 -4.65
CA TRP A 218 -2.58 -15.39 -3.23
C TRP A 218 -2.19 -16.74 -2.60
N PRO A 219 -1.10 -16.82 -1.80
CA PRO A 219 -0.78 -18.02 -1.03
C PRO A 219 -1.94 -18.39 -0.09
N GLY A 220 -2.48 -19.60 -0.22
CA GLY A 220 -3.67 -20.04 0.51
C GLY A 220 -5.01 -19.68 -0.14
N GLY A 221 -5.00 -19.08 -1.32
CA GLY A 221 -6.19 -18.76 -2.11
C GLY A 221 -6.90 -17.47 -1.68
N ARG A 222 -8.03 -17.19 -2.33
CA ARG A 222 -8.86 -16.01 -2.03
C ARG A 222 -9.71 -16.23 -0.77
N PRO A 223 -9.98 -15.16 0.01
CA PRO A 223 -10.94 -15.21 1.10
C PRO A 223 -12.34 -15.71 0.68
N PRO A 224 -13.12 -16.32 1.61
CA PRO A 224 -14.43 -16.89 1.31
C PRO A 224 -15.43 -15.93 0.65
N ALA A 225 -15.33 -14.63 0.95
CA ALA A 225 -16.18 -13.59 0.38
C ALA A 225 -16.13 -13.51 -1.17
N TRP A 226 -15.01 -13.93 -1.77
CA TRP A 226 -14.87 -14.00 -3.23
C TRP A 226 -15.67 -15.13 -3.86
N GLY A 227 -15.87 -16.25 -3.13
CA GLY A 227 -16.58 -17.42 -3.64
C GLY A 227 -18.10 -17.34 -3.42
N GLU A 228 -18.53 -16.75 -2.32
CA GLU A 228 -19.97 -16.71 -1.98
C GLU A 228 -20.70 -15.49 -2.54
N GLY A 229 -19.99 -14.46 -3.03
CA GLY A 229 -20.59 -13.27 -3.63
C GLY A 229 -21.46 -12.46 -2.66
N LYS A 230 -21.17 -12.51 -1.36
CA LYS A 230 -21.79 -11.69 -0.32
C LYS A 230 -20.71 -11.19 0.64
N ALA A 231 -20.97 -10.06 1.29
CA ALA A 231 -20.09 -9.57 2.34
C ALA A 231 -20.00 -10.59 3.48
N MET A 232 -18.78 -10.97 3.85
CA MET A 232 -18.49 -11.79 5.02
C MET A 232 -17.36 -11.13 5.81
N PRO A 233 -17.70 -10.20 6.72
CA PRO A 233 -16.71 -9.56 7.57
C PRO A 233 -15.90 -10.60 8.34
N TRP A 234 -14.59 -10.40 8.43
CA TRP A 234 -13.74 -11.29 9.25
C TRP A 234 -14.22 -11.30 10.71
N PRO A 235 -14.27 -12.45 11.40
CA PRO A 235 -14.73 -12.52 12.78
C PRO A 235 -13.77 -11.78 13.71
N LYS A 236 -14.28 -11.11 14.74
CA LYS A 236 -13.43 -10.30 15.64
C LYS A 236 -12.44 -11.21 16.39
N PRO A 237 -11.25 -10.72 16.78
CA PRO A 237 -10.36 -11.47 17.66
C PRO A 237 -11.14 -11.95 18.90
N GLY A 238 -11.14 -13.25 19.17
CA GLY A 238 -11.90 -13.89 20.25
C GLY A 238 -13.25 -14.49 19.84
N GLU A 239 -13.73 -14.22 18.63
CA GLU A 239 -14.92 -14.84 18.06
C GLU A 239 -14.46 -15.98 17.14
N ALA A 240 -14.62 -17.23 17.56
CA ALA A 240 -14.21 -18.37 16.76
C ALA A 240 -14.91 -18.35 15.38
N LEU A 241 -14.17 -18.66 14.32
CA LEU A 241 -14.72 -18.89 12.98
C LEU A 241 -15.73 -20.04 13.09
N ALA A 242 -17.01 -19.70 13.24
CA ALA A 242 -18.10 -20.65 13.18
C ALA A 242 -18.05 -21.36 11.82
N GLY A 243 -17.41 -22.53 11.75
CA GLY A 243 -17.47 -23.39 10.57
C GLY A 243 -16.21 -24.12 10.13
N LYS A 244 -15.01 -23.93 10.71
CA LYS A 244 -13.85 -24.77 10.33
C LYS A 244 -12.95 -25.16 11.52
N GLY A 245 -13.32 -26.27 12.17
CA GLY A 245 -12.40 -27.40 12.40
C GLY A 245 -11.53 -27.43 13.65
N GLY A 246 -12.12 -27.91 14.75
CA GLY A 246 -11.44 -28.51 15.90
C GLY A 246 -12.52 -28.84 16.95
N PRO A 247 -12.46 -29.97 17.68
CA PRO A 247 -13.35 -30.16 18.82
C PRO A 247 -13.14 -28.94 19.71
N VAL A 248 -14.21 -28.16 19.90
CA VAL A 248 -14.27 -27.23 21.02
C VAL A 248 -14.11 -28.14 22.22
N ALA A 249 -12.94 -28.12 22.86
CA ALA A 249 -12.82 -28.62 24.21
C ALA A 249 -13.96 -27.94 24.96
N ASP A 250 -14.85 -28.76 25.54
CA ASP A 250 -15.90 -28.29 26.42
C ASP A 250 -15.32 -27.16 27.28
N PRO A 251 -16.04 -26.04 27.49
CA PRO A 251 -15.56 -25.00 28.38
C PRO A 251 -15.19 -25.67 29.69
N GLU A 252 -13.87 -25.74 29.98
CA GLU A 252 -13.35 -26.32 31.21
C GLU A 252 -14.16 -25.70 32.33
N GLU A 253 -14.91 -26.57 33.00
CA GLU A 253 -15.60 -26.28 34.25
C GLU A 253 -14.57 -25.53 35.11
N PRO A 254 -14.89 -24.34 35.65
CA PRO A 254 -13.91 -23.56 36.40
C PRO A 254 -13.30 -24.46 37.47
N ALA A 255 -11.97 -24.66 37.37
CA ALA A 255 -11.22 -25.59 38.20
C ALA A 255 -11.68 -25.46 39.65
N ARG A 256 -12.21 -26.55 40.19
CA ARG A 256 -12.63 -26.57 41.59
C ARG A 256 -11.36 -26.46 42.43
N PRO A 257 -11.38 -25.78 43.58
CA PRO A 257 -10.21 -25.64 44.46
C PRO A 257 -9.56 -26.96 44.93
N GLU A 258 -10.15 -28.09 44.58
CA GLU A 258 -9.80 -29.45 45.01
C GLU A 258 -8.82 -30.14 44.04
N ASP A 259 -8.61 -29.59 42.82
CA ASP A 259 -7.73 -30.18 41.79
C ASP A 259 -6.24 -29.78 41.93
N PHE A 260 -5.87 -29.18 43.08
CA PHE A 260 -4.50 -28.73 43.39
C PHE A 260 -3.83 -29.59 44.49
N GLU A 261 -3.93 -30.92 44.42
CA GLU A 261 -3.07 -31.82 45.20
C GLU A 261 -1.95 -32.40 44.31
N GLY A 262 -1.00 -31.54 43.97
CA GLY A 262 0.29 -31.93 43.42
C GLY A 262 1.33 -32.00 44.54
N SER A 263 1.73 -33.22 44.89
CA SER A 263 2.85 -33.55 45.79
C SER A 263 4.12 -32.80 45.42
N ALA A 264 4.50 -31.83 46.25
CA ALA A 264 5.79 -31.15 46.18
C ALA A 264 6.82 -31.99 46.96
N THR A 265 7.73 -32.63 46.23
CA THR A 265 8.94 -33.23 46.81
C THR A 265 9.82 -32.12 47.38
N GLU A 266 10.21 -32.27 48.64
CA GLU A 266 11.05 -31.36 49.42
C GLU A 266 12.39 -31.09 48.72
N VAL A 267 12.72 -29.81 48.53
CA VAL A 267 14.11 -29.34 48.52
C VAL A 267 14.21 -28.31 49.63
N THR A 268 14.89 -28.70 50.70
CA THR A 268 15.15 -27.95 51.92
C THR A 268 15.95 -26.68 51.65
N PRO A 269 15.56 -25.55 52.25
CA PRO A 269 16.53 -24.59 52.74
C PRO A 269 16.40 -24.42 54.26
N GLU A 270 17.55 -24.50 54.88
CA GLU A 270 17.86 -24.38 56.29
C GLU A 270 17.51 -22.98 56.84
N THR A 271 16.64 -22.98 57.86
CA THR A 271 16.64 -22.19 59.10
C THR A 271 17.01 -20.69 59.09
N ALA A 272 16.03 -19.86 59.48
CA ALA A 272 16.06 -18.86 60.57
C ALA A 272 14.99 -17.78 60.30
N GLU A 273 13.76 -17.98 60.77
CA GLU A 273 13.20 -17.48 62.05
C GLU A 273 12.53 -16.08 61.99
N PRO A 274 11.50 -15.83 62.83
CA PRO A 274 10.36 -14.99 62.48
C PRO A 274 10.24 -13.72 63.34
N SER A 275 9.57 -12.69 62.82
CA SER A 275 8.76 -11.76 63.64
C SER A 275 7.85 -10.96 62.70
N GLU A 276 6.56 -11.26 62.71
CA GLU A 276 5.53 -10.64 63.54
C GLU A 276 5.07 -9.24 63.08
N THR A 277 3.82 -9.23 62.62
CA THR A 277 2.77 -8.26 62.95
C THR A 277 3.04 -6.75 62.80
N ARG A 278 2.29 -6.10 61.90
CA ARG A 278 1.11 -5.28 62.28
C ARG A 278 0.52 -4.52 61.09
N GLN A 279 -0.73 -4.88 60.81
CA GLN A 279 -1.88 -3.98 60.69
C GLN A 279 -1.72 -2.58 60.06
N LYS A 280 -2.46 -2.42 58.94
CA LYS A 280 -3.48 -1.39 58.70
C LYS A 280 -3.11 0.06 59.09
N ARG A 281 -3.12 0.97 58.10
CA ARG A 281 -4.28 1.87 57.81
C ARG A 281 -3.92 2.98 56.82
N LYS A 282 -4.86 3.21 55.89
CA LYS A 282 -5.45 4.50 55.48
C LYS A 282 -4.51 5.69 55.11
N LYS A 283 -4.63 6.01 53.81
CA LYS A 283 -5.29 7.21 53.25
C LYS A 283 -4.54 8.57 53.28
N ARG A 284 -4.61 9.21 52.11
CA ARG A 284 -4.39 10.63 51.71
C ARG A 284 -3.10 10.77 50.91
N ARG A 285 -3.11 11.43 49.75
CA ARG A 285 -3.92 12.58 49.34
C ARG A 285 -4.22 12.54 47.86
#